data_AF-A0A966NXM0-F1
#
_entry.id   AF-A0A966NXM0-F1
#
_cell.length_a   1.000
_cell.length_b   1.000
_cell.length_c   1.000
_cell.angle_alpha   90.00
_cell.angle_beta   90.00
_cell.angle_gamma   90.00
#
_symmetry.space_group_name_H-M   'P 1'
#
loop_
_entity.id
_entity.type
_entity.pdbx_description
1 polymer ?
#
loop_
_entity_poly.entity_id
_entity_poly.type
_entity_poly.pdbx_seq_one_letter_code
_entity_poly.pdbx_strand_id
1 'polypeptide(L)'
;YNTPLHYVPDPTQDPLQGFHNALVMQSGAYQNGTFVVGVAKGGVEEGVDSLADSMIVAPSGEILAKASTSGDELIWADCNLDWCYQYKDTLFDFDRYRRPEVYTRISGQRGVDPSDRGPFNKL
;
A
#
# COMPACT_ATOMS: atom_id res chain seq x y z
N TYR A 1 -1.03 11.05 -3.19
CA TYR A 1 -0.74 10.37 -4.46
C TYR A 1 -1.66 10.92 -5.55
N ASN A 2 -1.31 10.73 -6.81
CA ASN A 2 -2.11 11.11 -7.98
C ASN A 2 -2.18 9.90 -8.92
N THR A 3 -3.33 9.25 -8.96
CA THR A 3 -3.51 7.96 -9.65
C THR A 3 -4.63 8.09 -10.67
N PRO A 4 -4.32 8.14 -11.98
CA PRO A 4 -5.34 8.10 -13.02
C PRO A 4 -6.20 6.84 -12.91
N LEU A 5 -7.52 6.99 -13.02
CA LEU A 5 -8.44 5.85 -13.00
C LEU A 5 -8.34 5.00 -14.27
N HIS A 6 -7.92 5.62 -15.38
CA HIS A 6 -7.73 4.94 -16.65
C HIS A 6 -6.25 4.65 -16.92
N TYR A 7 -5.90 3.37 -16.99
CA TYR A 7 -4.55 2.92 -17.31
C TYR A 7 -4.47 2.40 -18.75
N VAL A 8 -4.07 3.28 -19.68
CA VAL A 8 -4.04 3.01 -21.13
C VAL A 8 -3.34 1.70 -21.52
N PRO A 9 -2.18 1.31 -20.94
CA PRO A 9 -1.51 0.07 -21.32
C PRO A 9 -2.27 -1.22 -20.94
N ASP A 10 -3.10 -1.18 -19.90
CA ASP A 10 -3.95 -2.32 -19.49
C ASP A 10 -5.23 -1.81 -18.80
N PRO A 11 -6.28 -1.46 -19.58
CA PRO A 11 -7.54 -0.95 -19.04
C PRO A 11 -8.31 -1.94 -18.16
N THR A 12 -7.92 -3.23 -18.16
CA THR A 12 -8.55 -4.23 -17.28
C THR A 12 -8.25 -3.97 -15.80
N GLN A 13 -7.24 -3.14 -15.50
CA GLN A 13 -6.86 -2.73 -14.15
C GLN A 13 -7.73 -1.61 -13.58
N ASP A 14 -8.40 -0.83 -14.42
CA ASP A 14 -9.21 0.33 -14.03
C ASP A 14 -10.18 0.05 -12.85
N PRO A 15 -11.01 -1.02 -12.86
CA PRO A 15 -11.91 -1.32 -11.74
C PRO A 15 -11.18 -1.74 -10.45
N LEU A 16 -9.89 -2.10 -10.53
CA LEU A 16 -9.10 -2.58 -9.40
C LEU A 16 -8.24 -1.49 -8.75
N GLN A 17 -8.16 -0.29 -9.33
CA GLN A 17 -7.29 0.79 -8.83
C GLN A 17 -7.54 1.10 -7.35
N GLY A 18 -8.80 1.31 -6.96
CA GLY A 18 -9.18 1.55 -5.56
C GLY A 18 -8.86 0.37 -4.64
N PHE A 19 -9.08 -0.86 -5.12
CA PHE A 19 -8.75 -2.08 -4.37
C PHE A 19 -7.24 -2.21 -4.14
N HIS A 20 -6.42 -2.10 -5.19
CA HIS A 20 -4.97 -2.20 -5.08
C HIS A 20 -4.38 -1.09 -4.21
N ASN A 21 -4.91 0.13 -4.32
CA ASN A 21 -4.52 1.27 -3.48
C ASN A 21 -4.75 0.98 -1.99
N ALA A 22 -5.95 0.51 -1.63
CA ALA A 22 -6.26 0.12 -0.25
C ALA A 22 -5.40 -1.07 0.22
N LEU A 23 -5.28 -2.10 -0.61
CA LEU A 23 -4.54 -3.33 -0.29
C LEU A 23 -3.10 -3.04 0.15
N VAL A 24 -2.37 -2.23 -0.62
CA VAL A 24 -0.96 -1.95 -0.30
C VAL A 24 -0.79 -1.08 0.94
N MET A 25 -1.70 -0.12 1.16
CA MET A 25 -1.66 0.72 2.36
C MET A 25 -2.03 -0.07 3.61
N GLN A 26 -3.09 -0.88 3.56
CA GLN A 26 -3.50 -1.76 4.65
C GLN A 26 -2.44 -2.81 4.98
N SER A 27 -1.88 -3.45 3.96
CA SER A 27 -0.78 -4.41 4.15
C SER A 27 0.44 -3.75 4.76
N GLY A 28 0.87 -2.60 4.23
CA GLY A 28 2.04 -1.88 4.74
C GLY A 28 1.88 -1.43 6.19
N ALA A 29 0.69 -0.92 6.53
CA ALA A 29 0.34 -0.52 7.90
C ALA A 29 0.43 -1.71 8.87
N TYR A 30 -0.24 -2.82 8.53
CA TYR A 30 -0.25 -4.03 9.34
C TYR A 30 1.15 -4.62 9.51
N GLN A 31 1.85 -4.89 8.40
CA GLN A 31 3.15 -5.57 8.41
C GLN A 31 4.26 -4.81 9.15
N ASN A 32 4.06 -3.52 9.42
CA ASN A 32 5.03 -2.68 10.14
C ASN A 32 4.47 -2.13 11.47
N GLY A 33 3.26 -2.53 11.88
CA GLY A 33 2.60 -2.03 13.08
C GLY A 33 2.58 -0.50 13.16
N THR A 34 2.17 0.17 12.08
CA THR A 34 2.23 1.64 11.97
C THR A 34 0.95 2.20 11.37
N PHE A 35 0.61 3.43 11.76
CA PHE A 35 -0.39 4.20 11.03
C PHE A 35 0.12 4.56 9.64
N VAL A 36 -0.78 4.60 8.67
CA VAL A 36 -0.54 5.06 7.30
C VAL A 36 -1.62 6.07 6.93
N VAL A 37 -1.21 7.20 6.34
CA VAL A 37 -2.13 8.23 5.83
C VAL A 37 -1.86 8.41 4.34
N GLY A 38 -2.84 8.03 3.52
CA GLY A 38 -2.85 8.26 2.09
C GLY A 38 -3.72 9.47 1.76
N VAL A 39 -3.12 10.52 1.22
CA VAL A 39 -3.86 11.71 0.77
C VAL A 39 -3.82 11.77 -0.75
N ALA A 40 -4.99 11.70 -1.38
CA ALA A 40 -5.14 11.74 -2.82
C ALA A 40 -5.34 13.16 -3.33
N LYS A 41 -4.90 13.42 -4.57
CA LYS A 41 -5.44 14.49 -5.40
C LYS A 41 -6.45 13.86 -6.35
N GLY A 42 -7.73 13.96 -6.00
CA GLY A 42 -8.84 13.39 -6.78
C GLY A 42 -9.35 14.33 -7.86
N GLY A 43 -10.36 13.84 -8.58
CA GLY A 43 -11.15 14.63 -9.53
C GLY A 43 -10.56 14.63 -10.95
N VAL A 44 -11.09 15.53 -11.78
CA VAL A 44 -10.74 15.61 -13.20
C VAL A 44 -9.79 16.77 -13.44
N GLU A 45 -8.56 16.48 -13.87
CA GLU A 45 -7.56 17.46 -14.26
C GLU A 45 -7.21 17.25 -15.73
N GLU A 46 -7.38 18.29 -16.57
CA GLU A 46 -7.12 18.22 -18.02
C GLU A 46 -7.78 17.01 -18.72
N GLY A 47 -8.98 16.63 -18.27
CA GLY A 47 -9.75 15.51 -18.81
C GLY A 47 -9.37 14.13 -18.26
N VAL A 48 -8.44 14.04 -17.31
CA VAL A 48 -8.04 12.78 -16.66
C VAL A 48 -8.68 12.68 -15.28
N ASP A 49 -9.55 11.69 -15.11
CA ASP A 49 -10.16 11.38 -13.81
C ASP A 49 -9.17 10.62 -12.92
N SER A 50 -9.07 11.03 -11.67
CA SER A 50 -8.08 10.56 -10.70
C SER A 50 -8.74 9.99 -9.45
N LEU A 51 -8.19 8.86 -8.97
CA LEU A 51 -8.63 8.19 -7.76
C LEU A 51 -8.46 9.11 -6.55
N ALA A 52 -9.56 9.36 -5.85
CA ALA A 52 -9.61 10.29 -4.72
C ALA A 52 -9.55 9.63 -3.33
N ASP A 53 -9.55 8.29 -3.26
CA ASP A 53 -9.68 7.36 -2.12
C ASP A 53 -8.72 7.60 -0.92
N SER A 54 -8.60 8.84 -0.44
CA SER A 54 -7.78 9.22 0.70
C SER A 54 -8.24 8.41 1.91
N MET A 55 -7.29 7.93 2.71
CA MET A 55 -7.62 7.08 3.85
C MET A 55 -6.59 7.18 4.97
N ILE A 56 -7.07 6.90 6.18
CA ILE A 56 -6.26 6.74 7.38
C ILE A 56 -6.38 5.28 7.81
N VAL A 57 -5.24 4.60 7.92
CA VAL A 57 -5.15 3.17 8.23
C VAL A 57 -4.43 2.98 9.57
N ALA A 58 -5.02 2.18 10.44
CA ALA A 58 -4.47 1.82 11.75
C ALA A 58 -3.28 0.84 11.64
N PRO A 59 -2.46 0.69 12.70
CA PRO A 59 -1.45 -0.36 12.81
C PRO A 59 -1.98 -1.78 12.62
N SER A 60 -3.27 -2.01 12.84
CA SER A 60 -3.93 -3.29 12.57
C SER A 60 -4.14 -3.59 11.08
N GLY A 61 -4.02 -2.58 10.21
CA GLY A 61 -4.44 -2.62 8.81
C GLY A 61 -5.89 -2.23 8.57
N GLU A 62 -6.67 -1.93 9.61
CA GLU A 62 -8.05 -1.44 9.46
C GLU A 62 -8.09 0.00 8.95
N ILE A 63 -9.03 0.30 8.06
CA ILE A 63 -9.28 1.67 7.58
C ILE A 63 -10.14 2.38 8.61
N LEU A 64 -9.61 3.41 9.26
CA LEU A 64 -10.31 4.21 10.27
C LEU A 64 -11.18 5.30 9.65
N ALA A 65 -10.72 5.88 8.54
CA ALA A 65 -11.46 6.88 7.79
C ALA A 65 -11.09 6.76 6.30
N LYS A 66 -12.08 6.99 5.43
CA LYS A 66 -11.92 7.00 3.97
C LYS A 66 -12.75 8.11 3.37
N ALA A 67 -12.18 8.82 2.41
CA ALA A 67 -12.89 9.83 1.63
C ALA A 67 -14.03 9.19 0.82
N SER A 68 -15.10 9.93 0.67
CA SER A 68 -16.33 9.50 -0.01
C SER A 68 -16.59 10.25 -1.32
N THR A 69 -15.83 11.31 -1.58
CA THR A 69 -15.97 12.20 -2.72
C THR A 69 -14.67 12.30 -3.52
N SER A 70 -14.75 12.88 -4.72
CA SER A 70 -13.59 13.12 -5.60
C SER A 70 -13.05 14.54 -5.58
N GLY A 71 -13.66 15.44 -4.80
CA GLY A 71 -13.24 16.84 -4.67
C GLY A 71 -12.53 17.12 -3.35
N ASP A 72 -12.57 18.38 -2.93
CA ASP A 72 -12.03 18.80 -1.64
C ASP A 72 -12.86 18.18 -0.50
N GLU A 73 -12.23 17.29 0.27
CA GLU A 73 -12.84 16.61 1.41
C GLU A 73 -11.85 16.48 2.57
N LEU A 74 -12.35 16.69 3.78
CA LEU A 74 -11.58 16.46 5.01
C LEU A 74 -12.05 15.16 5.67
N ILE A 75 -11.12 14.23 5.86
CA ILE A 75 -11.29 13.05 6.70
C ILE A 75 -10.38 13.15 7.92
N TRP A 76 -10.79 12.54 9.03
CA TRP A 76 -10.03 12.57 10.29
C TRP A 76 -10.21 11.26 11.06
N ALA A 77 -9.25 10.96 11.94
CA ALA A 77 -9.32 9.87 12.91
C ALA A 77 -8.41 10.17 14.11
N ASP A 78 -8.80 9.72 15.30
CA ASP A 78 -7.95 9.76 16.49
C ASP A 78 -6.86 8.68 16.41
N CYS A 79 -5.60 9.09 16.35
CA CYS A 79 -4.47 8.18 16.16
C CYS A 79 -3.66 8.06 17.46
N ASN A 80 -4.03 7.13 18.34
CA ASN A 80 -3.21 6.79 19.51
C ASN A 80 -1.94 6.05 19.06
N LEU A 81 -0.80 6.73 19.11
CA LEU A 81 0.48 6.18 18.64
C LEU A 81 0.98 4.99 19.46
N ASP A 82 0.53 4.85 20.72
CA ASP A 82 0.91 3.72 21.56
C ASP A 82 0.36 2.38 21.03
N TRP A 83 -0.68 2.41 20.19
CA TRP A 83 -1.20 1.21 19.52
C TRP A 83 -0.13 0.52 18.66
N CYS A 84 0.84 1.27 18.11
CA CYS A 84 1.94 0.69 17.35
C CYS A 84 2.74 -0.36 18.16
N TYR A 85 2.91 -0.13 19.46
CA TYR A 85 3.69 -1.03 20.33
C TYR A 85 3.03 -2.39 20.53
N GLN A 86 1.69 -2.47 20.45
CA GLN A 86 0.99 -3.76 20.55
C GLN A 86 1.44 -4.76 19.49
N TYR A 87 1.88 -4.28 18.33
CA TYR A 87 2.40 -5.10 17.25
C TYR A 87 3.92 -5.23 17.27
N LYS A 88 4.63 -4.11 17.47
CA LYS A 88 6.10 -4.06 17.43
C LYS A 88 6.77 -4.78 18.59
N ASP A 89 6.10 -4.91 19.72
CA ASP A 89 6.62 -5.64 20.88
C ASP A 89 6.12 -7.10 20.93
N THR A 90 5.35 -7.53 19.92
CA THR A 90 4.80 -8.89 19.82
C THR A 90 5.07 -9.52 18.44
N LEU A 91 4.07 -9.58 17.56
CA LEU A 91 4.11 -10.25 16.26
C LEU A 91 5.18 -9.70 15.31
N PHE A 92 5.48 -8.41 15.41
CA PHE A 92 6.43 -7.70 14.56
C PHE A 92 7.63 -7.17 15.35
N ASP A 93 8.05 -7.89 16.39
CA ASP A 93 9.36 -7.69 17.01
C ASP A 93 10.45 -8.08 15.99
N PHE A 94 10.92 -7.07 15.27
CA PHE A 94 11.85 -7.26 14.17
C PHE A 94 13.24 -7.70 14.61
N ASP A 95 13.70 -7.25 15.78
CA ASP A 95 15.00 -7.67 16.31
C ASP A 95 14.99 -9.16 16.63
N ARG A 96 13.87 -9.63 17.19
CA ARG A 96 13.68 -11.04 17.52
C ARG A 96 13.47 -11.96 16.30
N TYR A 97 12.67 -11.53 15.33
CA TYR A 97 12.15 -12.44 14.29
C TYR A 97 12.76 -12.28 12.90
N ARG A 98 13.33 -11.11 12.56
CA ARG A 98 13.90 -10.94 11.21
C ARG A 98 15.25 -11.62 11.10
N ARG A 99 15.56 -12.04 9.87
CA ARG A 99 16.83 -12.69 9.51
C ARG A 99 17.46 -11.94 8.33
N PRO A 100 18.12 -10.80 8.56
CA PRO A 100 18.67 -9.97 7.49
C PRO A 100 19.57 -10.71 6.50
N GLU A 101 20.27 -11.75 6.95
CA GLU A 101 21.16 -12.56 6.13
C GLU A 101 20.44 -13.33 5.01
N VAL A 102 19.12 -13.55 5.10
CA VAL A 102 18.34 -14.19 4.02
C VAL A 102 17.69 -13.19 3.07
N TYR A 103 17.83 -11.89 3.30
CA TYR A 103 17.20 -10.84 2.48
C TYR A 103 18.10 -10.29 1.37
N THR A 104 19.27 -10.90 1.15
CA THR A 104 20.30 -10.38 0.23
C THR A 104 19.78 -10.11 -1.18
N ARG A 105 18.81 -10.88 -1.66
CA ARG A 105 18.15 -10.65 -2.96
C ARG A 105 17.32 -9.37 -3.03
N ILE A 106 16.82 -8.84 -1.92
CA ILE A 106 16.04 -7.59 -1.91
C ILE A 106 16.97 -6.40 -2.18
N SER A 107 18.19 -6.41 -1.62
CA SER A 107 19.16 -5.31 -1.75
C SER A 107 20.23 -5.52 -2.82
N GLY A 108 20.41 -6.75 -3.29
CA GLY A 108 21.50 -7.15 -4.19
C GLY A 108 21.15 -7.20 -5.68
N GLN A 109 19.88 -7.07 -6.05
CA GLN A 109 19.42 -7.14 -7.45
C GLN A 109 18.22 -6.23 -7.69
N ARG A 110 17.98 -5.87 -8.96
CA ARG A 110 16.83 -5.06 -9.38
C ARG A 110 15.66 -5.90 -9.92
N GLY A 111 15.98 -6.97 -10.64
CA GLY A 111 15.01 -7.85 -11.27
C GLY A 111 15.31 -9.30 -10.93
N VAL A 112 14.52 -10.21 -11.50
CA VAL A 112 14.74 -11.65 -11.35
C VAL A 112 16.00 -12.06 -12.13
N ASP A 113 16.90 -12.81 -11.49
CA ASP A 113 18.03 -13.44 -12.19
C ASP A 113 17.50 -14.48 -13.19
N PRO A 114 17.79 -14.35 -14.50
CA PRO A 114 17.36 -15.32 -15.50
C PRO A 114 17.79 -16.76 -15.20
N SER A 115 18.89 -16.98 -14.46
CA SER A 115 19.32 -18.34 -14.09
C SER A 115 18.43 -19.01 -13.04
N ASP A 116 17.62 -18.24 -12.30
CA ASP A 116 16.67 -18.77 -11.31
C ASP A 116 15.36 -19.29 -11.96
N ARG A 117 15.16 -19.07 -13.27
CA ARG A 117 13.96 -19.55 -13.96
C ARG A 117 14.04 -21.07 -14.13
N GLY A 118 13.27 -21.80 -13.33
CA GLY A 118 13.09 -23.24 -13.49
C GLY A 118 12.53 -23.63 -14.88
N PRO A 119 12.57 -24.93 -15.24
CA PRO A 119 12.29 -25.40 -16.60
C PRO A 119 10.87 -25.16 -17.12
N PHE A 120 9.95 -24.63 -16.29
CA PHE A 120 8.53 -24.47 -16.61
C PHE A 120 8.14 -23.11 -17.24
N ASN A 121 9.07 -22.17 -17.40
CA ASN A 121 8.78 -20.82 -17.95
C ASN A 121 9.12 -20.66 -19.45
N LYS A 122 8.98 -21.72 -20.26
CA LYS A 122 9.00 -21.67 -21.73
C LYS A 122 7.64 -22.04 -22.31
N LEU A 123 6.62 -21.22 -22.05
CA LEU A 123 5.37 -21.20 -22.82
C LEU A 123 5.04 -19.75 -23.15
#